data_AF-A0A1B6IJ47-F1
#
_entry.id   AF-A0A1B6IJ47-F1
#
_cell.length_a   1.000
_cell.length_b   1.000
_cell.length_c   1.000
_cell.angle_alpha   90.00
_cell.angle_beta   90.00
_cell.angle_gamma   90.00
#
_symmetry.space_group_name_H-M   'P 1'
#
loop_
_entity.id
_entity.type
_entity.pdbx_description
1 polymer ?
#
loop_
_entity_poly.entity_id
_entity_poly.type
_entity_poly.pdbx_seq_one_letter_code
_entity_poly.pdbx_strand_id
1 'polypeptide(L)'
;KFKGVASRFQEEEPKALYTHCHAHLLDLAVQRFCEEIRQLRNCLSIVNHLYNLINASANRFSIFESICKQSGETKMKRLVSLSRTRWTVRHKAIHVILEQLPEVY
;
A
#
# COMPACT_ATOMS: atom_id res chain seq x y z
N LYS A 1 18.50 -10.80 22.44
CA LYS A 1 17.06 -10.40 22.31
C LYS A 1 17.00 -8.88 22.27
N PHE A 2 16.49 -8.28 21.18
CA PHE A 2 16.31 -6.82 21.13
C PHE A 2 15.05 -6.43 21.90
N LYS A 3 15.17 -5.50 22.86
CA LYS A 3 14.03 -4.88 23.56
C LYS A 3 13.44 -3.76 22.70
N GLY A 4 12.12 -3.64 22.67
CA GLY A 4 11.41 -2.59 21.92
C GLY A 4 11.64 -1.19 22.51
N VAL A 5 11.36 -0.15 21.72
CA VAL A 5 11.53 1.26 22.14
C VAL A 5 10.80 1.57 23.44
N ALA A 6 9.56 1.07 23.59
CA ALA A 6 8.79 1.23 24.82
C ALA A 6 9.49 0.65 26.06
N SER A 7 10.07 -0.56 25.94
CA SER A 7 10.79 -1.20 27.03
C SER A 7 12.05 -0.43 27.42
N ARG A 8 12.77 0.14 26.44
CA ARG A 8 13.94 0.99 26.70
C ARG A 8 13.55 2.27 27.44
N PHE A 9 12.48 2.93 27.03
CA PHE A 9 11.96 4.11 27.71
C PHE A 9 11.55 3.81 29.16
N GLN A 10 10.92 2.66 29.39
CA GLN A 10 10.47 2.27 30.72
C GLN A 10 11.60 1.81 31.65
N GLU A 11 12.74 1.38 31.09
CA GLU A 11 13.97 1.13 31.86
C GLU A 11 14.60 2.43 32.35
N GLU A 12 14.53 3.50 31.57
CA GLU A 12 15.06 4.82 31.94
C GLU A 12 14.11 5.58 32.87
N GLU A 13 12.80 5.49 32.66
CA GLU A 13 11.78 6.12 33.49
C GLU A 13 10.64 5.12 33.79
N PRO A 14 10.69 4.42 34.94
CA PRO A 14 9.69 3.39 35.30
C PRO A 14 8.25 3.90 35.40
N LYS A 15 8.05 5.21 35.62
CA LYS A 15 6.71 5.82 35.69
C LYS A 15 6.15 6.19 34.32
N ALA A 16 6.94 6.08 33.25
CA ALA A 16 6.48 6.38 31.91
C ALA A 16 5.33 5.41 31.51
N LEU A 17 4.18 5.97 31.17
CA LEU A 17 3.04 5.19 30.69
C LEU A 17 3.21 4.91 29.20
N TYR A 18 3.23 3.63 28.84
CA TYR A 18 3.18 3.22 27.45
C TYR A 18 1.75 3.38 26.91
N THR A 19 1.61 4.13 25.83
CA THR A 19 0.36 4.23 25.07
C THR A 19 0.61 3.86 23.61
N HIS A 20 -0.36 3.21 22.99
CA HIS A 20 -0.28 2.86 21.59
C HIS A 20 -0.49 4.08 20.70
N CYS A 21 0.22 4.14 19.59
CA CYS A 21 -0.02 5.16 18.58
C CYS A 21 -1.39 4.94 17.93
N HIS A 22 -2.30 5.91 18.09
CA HIS A 22 -3.65 5.85 17.51
C HIS A 22 -3.62 5.68 15.99
N ALA A 23 -2.66 6.30 15.30
CA ALA A 23 -2.50 6.12 13.86
C ALA A 23 -2.14 4.66 13.50
N HIS A 24 -1.30 4.00 14.31
CA HIS A 24 -0.97 2.58 14.12
C HIS A 24 -2.16 1.66 14.42
N LEU A 25 -2.93 1.97 15.48
CA LEU A 25 -4.16 1.24 15.80
C LEU A 25 -5.18 1.33 14.68
N LEU A 26 -5.39 2.53 14.13
CA LEU A 26 -6.28 2.74 12.99
C LEU A 26 -5.81 1.95 11.76
N ASP A 27 -4.50 2.00 11.45
CA ASP A 27 -3.93 1.24 10.34
C ASP A 27 -4.18 -0.27 10.48
N LEU A 28 -3.98 -0.81 11.68
CA LEU A 28 -4.24 -2.22 11.99
C LEU A 28 -5.73 -2.57 11.87
N ALA A 29 -6.62 -1.71 12.37
CA ALA A 29 -8.07 -1.92 12.29
C ALA A 29 -8.55 -1.98 10.83
N VAL A 30 -8.08 -1.05 10.00
CA VAL A 30 -8.44 -1.02 8.56
C VAL A 30 -7.86 -2.24 7.84
N GLN A 31 -6.61 -2.61 8.10
CA GLN A 31 -6.01 -3.81 7.50
C GLN A 31 -6.82 -5.07 7.83
N ARG A 32 -7.18 -5.28 9.10
CA ARG A 32 -8.01 -6.42 9.51
C ARG A 32 -9.36 -6.42 8.80
N PHE A 33 -10.04 -5.28 8.77
CA PHE A 33 -11.32 -5.15 8.07
C PHE A 33 -11.22 -5.56 6.60
N CYS A 34 -10.17 -5.13 5.90
CA CYS A 34 -9.95 -5.51 4.50
C CYS A 34 -9.54 -6.98 4.30
N GLU A 35 -8.94 -7.62 5.30
CA GLU A 35 -8.58 -9.04 5.26
C GLU A 35 -9.78 -9.97 5.51
N GLU A 36 -10.69 -9.55 6.38
CA GLU A 36 -11.93 -10.27 6.71
C GLU A 36 -12.94 -10.26 5.56
N ILE A 37 -13.08 -9.13 4.86
CA ILE A 37 -14.01 -9.03 3.73
C ILE A 37 -13.36 -9.59 2.47
N ARG A 38 -13.85 -10.74 2.00
CA ARG A 38 -13.35 -11.44 0.80
C ARG A 38 -13.20 -10.55 -0.42
N GLN A 39 -14.20 -9.70 -0.69
CA GLN A 39 -14.20 -8.79 -1.84
C GLN A 39 -13.04 -7.80 -1.74
N LEU A 40 -12.85 -7.16 -0.59
CA LEU A 40 -11.74 -6.22 -0.36
C LEU A 40 -10.38 -6.91 -0.45
N ARG A 41 -10.25 -8.11 0.15
CA ARG A 41 -9.04 -8.91 0.05
C ARG A 41 -8.69 -9.26 -1.39
N ASN A 42 -9.69 -9.66 -2.18
CA ASN A 42 -9.51 -9.98 -3.60
C ASN A 42 -9.10 -8.74 -4.41
N CYS A 43 -9.77 -7.59 -4.19
CA CYS A 43 -9.40 -6.33 -4.83
C CYS A 43 -7.95 -5.95 -4.54
N LEU A 44 -7.52 -6.01 -3.27
CA LEU A 44 -6.14 -5.75 -2.89
C LEU A 44 -5.16 -6.74 -3.52
N SER A 45 -5.52 -8.02 -3.61
CA SER A 45 -4.69 -9.02 -4.29
C SER A 45 -4.50 -8.70 -5.78
N ILE A 46 -5.56 -8.28 -6.47
CA ILE A 46 -5.50 -7.87 -7.88
C ILE A 46 -4.57 -6.66 -8.06
N VAL A 47 -4.73 -5.63 -7.22
CA VAL A 47 -3.86 -4.45 -7.22
C VAL A 47 -2.39 -4.85 -7.06
N ASN A 48 -2.09 -5.78 -6.14
CA ASN A 48 -0.73 -6.27 -5.95
C ASN A 48 -0.20 -7.04 -7.17
N HIS A 49 -1.03 -7.89 -7.78
CA HIS A 49 -0.65 -8.63 -8.98
C HIS A 49 -0.36 -7.70 -10.16
N LEU A 50 -1.17 -6.67 -10.37
CA LEU A 50 -0.92 -5.66 -11.40
C LEU A 50 0.42 -4.94 -11.18
N TYR A 51 0.67 -4.49 -9.95
CA TYR A 51 1.94 -3.88 -9.58
C TYR A 51 3.12 -4.83 -9.88
N ASN A 52 3.03 -6.08 -9.45
CA ASN A 52 4.10 -7.07 -9.67
C ASN A 52 4.30 -7.38 -11.15
N LEU A 53 3.23 -7.54 -11.92
CA LEU A 53 3.30 -7.83 -13.35
C LEU A 53 4.07 -6.72 -14.09
N ILE A 54 3.67 -5.48 -13.88
CA ILE A 54 4.24 -4.32 -14.57
C ILE A 54 5.69 -4.08 -14.13
N ASN A 55 5.97 -4.17 -12.82
CA ASN A 55 7.31 -3.89 -12.29
C ASN A 55 8.27 -5.07 -12.34
N ALA A 56 7.84 -6.27 -12.73
CA ALA A 56 8.73 -7.42 -12.76
C ALA A 56 9.79 -7.36 -13.89
N SER A 57 9.69 -6.43 -14.85
CA SER A 57 10.79 -6.14 -15.78
C SER A 57 10.69 -4.73 -16.38
N ALA A 58 11.85 -4.17 -16.76
CA ALA A 58 11.91 -2.87 -17.44
C ALA A 58 11.15 -2.88 -18.79
N ASN A 59 11.17 -4.00 -19.51
CA ASN A 59 10.42 -4.16 -20.76
C ASN A 59 8.91 -4.05 -20.53
N ARG A 60 8.36 -4.73 -19.52
CA ARG A 60 6.92 -4.65 -19.19
C ARG A 60 6.52 -3.24 -18.76
N PHE A 61 7.37 -2.59 -17.97
CA PHE A 61 7.15 -1.19 -17.59
C PHE A 61 7.16 -0.24 -18.80
N SER A 62 8.08 -0.41 -19.73
CA SER A 62 8.15 0.40 -20.97
C SER A 62 6.94 0.19 -21.87
N ILE A 63 6.45 -1.05 -21.99
CA ILE A 63 5.20 -1.36 -22.71
C ILE A 63 4.02 -0.65 -22.03
N PHE A 64 3.89 -0.75 -20.71
CA PHE A 64 2.85 -0.06 -19.95
C PHE A 64 2.90 1.46 -20.16
N GLU A 65 4.09 2.06 -20.08
CA GLU A 65 4.26 3.50 -20.33
C GLU A 65 3.84 3.89 -21.76
N SER A 66 4.13 3.02 -22.75
CA SER A 66 3.73 3.25 -24.13
C SER A 66 2.20 3.21 -24.31
N ILE A 67 1.52 2.28 -23.61
CA ILE A 67 0.05 2.18 -23.61
C ILE A 67 -0.58 3.44 -23.00
N CYS A 68 -0.10 3.90 -21.84
CA CYS A 68 -0.61 5.13 -21.20
C CYS A 68 -0.40 6.37 -22.08
N LYS A 69 0.73 6.46 -22.80
CA LYS A 69 0.97 7.57 -23.74
C LYS A 69 -0.02 7.55 -24.91
N GLN A 70 -0.39 6.36 -25.41
CA GLN A 70 -1.35 6.20 -26.50
C GLN A 70 -2.78 6.54 -26.09
N SER A 71 -3.17 6.35 -24.82
CA SER A 71 -4.50 6.69 -24.31
C SER A 71 -4.71 8.19 -24.05
N GLY A 72 -3.74 9.06 -24.37
CA GLY A 72 -3.83 10.50 -24.13
C GLY A 72 -3.49 10.92 -22.70
N GLU A 73 -2.95 10.01 -21.89
CA GLU A 73 -2.63 10.27 -20.49
C GLU A 73 -1.29 11.02 -20.38
N THR A 74 -1.36 12.33 -20.19
CA THR A 74 -0.19 13.23 -20.19
C THR A 74 0.68 13.16 -18.93
N LYS A 75 0.19 12.55 -17.84
CA LYS A 75 0.92 12.36 -16.59
C LYS A 75 0.78 10.92 -16.10
N MET A 76 1.65 10.03 -16.60
CA MET A 76 1.77 8.68 -16.05
C MET A 76 2.23 8.75 -14.59
N LYS A 77 1.35 8.39 -13.65
CA LYS A 77 1.71 8.08 -12.27
C LYS A 77 2.37 6.69 -12.24
N ARG A 78 3.39 6.49 -11.39
CA ARG A 78 3.98 5.16 -11.22
C ARG A 78 3.11 4.34 -10.29
N LEU A 79 2.82 3.09 -10.69
CA LEU A 79 2.20 2.13 -9.79
C LEU A 79 3.06 1.97 -8.52
N VAL A 80 2.41 2.00 -7.36
CA VAL A 80 3.05 1.88 -6.06
C VAL A 80 2.77 0.51 -5.48
N SER A 81 3.78 -0.12 -4.88
CA SER A 81 3.60 -1.40 -4.19
C SER A 81 2.62 -1.27 -3.02
N LEU A 82 1.84 -2.32 -2.76
CA LEU A 82 1.07 -2.39 -1.53
C LEU A 82 2.01 -2.53 -0.33
N SER A 83 2.07 -1.49 0.49
CA SER A 83 2.79 -1.60 1.77
C SER A 83 2.10 -2.62 2.67
N ARG A 84 2.88 -3.51 3.28
CA ARG A 84 2.37 -4.46 4.27
C ARG A 84 1.79 -3.75 5.50
N THR A 85 2.38 -2.65 5.95
CA THR A 85 2.12 -2.06 7.27
C THR A 85 1.62 -0.61 7.24
N ARG A 86 1.36 -0.05 6.05
CA ARG A 86 0.90 1.34 5.90
C ARG A 86 -0.27 1.43 4.92
N TRP A 87 -1.48 1.48 5.46
CA TRP A 87 -2.72 1.65 4.72
C TRP A 87 -2.72 2.89 3.82
N THR A 88 -2.12 3.99 4.28
CA THR A 88 -1.97 5.22 3.49
C THR A 88 -1.24 5.00 2.16
N VAL A 89 -0.31 4.05 2.10
CA VAL A 89 0.37 3.66 0.85
C VAL A 89 -0.52 2.76 0.00
N ARG A 90 -1.28 1.84 0.62
CA ARG A 90 -2.27 1.00 -0.11
C ARG A 90 -3.35 1.87 -0.77
N HIS A 91 -3.85 2.88 -0.07
CA HIS A 91 -4.79 3.87 -0.61
C HIS A 91 -4.22 4.56 -1.86
N LYS A 92 -2.97 5.03 -1.81
CA LYS A 92 -2.30 5.64 -2.99
C LYS A 92 -2.21 4.66 -4.16
N ALA A 93 -1.86 3.40 -3.91
CA ALA A 93 -1.78 2.39 -4.96
C ALA A 93 -3.12 2.15 -5.65
N ILE A 94 -4.22 2.06 -4.88
CA ILE A 94 -5.57 1.92 -5.41
C ILE A 94 -5.95 3.16 -6.23
N HIS A 95 -5.70 4.35 -5.69
CA HIS A 95 -6.04 5.61 -6.34
C HIS A 95 -5.33 5.78 -7.69
N VAL A 96 -4.04 5.41 -7.75
CA VAL A 96 -3.27 5.43 -9.00
C VAL A 96 -3.89 4.49 -10.04
N ILE A 97 -4.30 3.28 -9.64
CA ILE A 97 -4.95 2.33 -10.56
C ILE A 97 -6.29 2.86 -11.08
N LEU A 98 -7.11 3.45 -10.21
CA LEU A 98 -8.41 4.01 -10.59
C LEU A 98 -8.29 5.22 -11.52
N GLU A 99 -7.24 6.01 -11.40
CA GLU A 99 -7.02 7.18 -12.27
C GLU A 99 -6.35 6.83 -13.60
N GLN A 100 -5.56 5.76 -13.66
CA GLN A 100 -4.67 5.47 -14.80
C GLN A 100 -5.09 4.32 -15.70
N LEU A 101 -5.97 3.46 -15.23
CA LEU A 101 -6.52 2.44 -16.09
C LEU A 101 -7.72 3.07 -16.82
N PRO A 102 -7.66 3.21 -18.16
CA PRO A 102 -8.85 3.56 -18.93
C PRO A 102 -9.93 2.52 -18.61
N GLU A 103 -11.20 2.94 -18.60
CA GLU A 103 -12.33 2.05 -18.36
C GLU A 103 -12.15 0.78 -19.20
N VAL A 104 -11.87 -0.33 -18.53
CA VAL A 104 -11.78 -1.63 -19.18
C VAL A 104 -13.23 -2.05 -19.44
N TYR A 105 -13.80 -1.54 -20.55
CA TYR A 105 -15.06 -2.00 -21.11
C TYR A 105 -14.84 -3.16 -22.06
#